data_AF-A0A1I7FCN3-F1
#
_entry.id   AF-A0A1I7FCN3-F1
#
_cell.length_a   1.000
_cell.length_b   1.000
_cell.length_c   1.000
_cell.angle_alpha   90.00
_cell.angle_beta   90.00
_cell.angle_gamma   90.00
#
_symmetry.space_group_name_H-M   'P 1'
#
loop_
_entity.id
_entity.type
_entity.pdbx_description
1 polymer ?
#
loop_
_entity_poly.entity_id
_entity_poly.type
_entity_poly.pdbx_seq_one_letter_code
_entity_poly.pdbx_strand_id
1 'polypeptide(L)' 'MFTVKGIDPSGRVMTFACGTDEQAMEKTWELARRGFREITVADPKGKELSAAAFERSLNIDWD' A
#
# COMPACT_ATOMS: atom_id res chain seq x y z
N MET A 1 -0.35 10.44 -8.14
CA MET A 1 0.32 9.14 -8.13
C MET A 1 0.18 8.53 -6.74
N PHE A 2 -0.06 7.22 -6.63
CA PHE A 2 -0.08 6.54 -5.34
C PHE A 2 1.34 6.24 -4.88
N THR A 3 1.56 6.18 -3.58
CA THR A 3 2.85 5.82 -2.99
C THR A 3 2.64 4.81 -1.89
N VAL A 4 3.29 3.65 -2.00
CA VAL A 4 3.24 2.61 -0.97
C VAL A 4 4.51 2.65 -0.14
N LYS A 5 4.38 2.71 1.17
CA LYS A 5 5.49 2.65 2.12
C LYS A 5 5.38 1.37 2.94
N GLY A 6 6.51 0.87 3.41
CA GLY A 6 6.54 -0.23 4.36
C GLY A 6 7.92 -0.40 4.96
N ILE A 7 7.98 -1.07 6.10
CA ILE A 7 9.21 -1.42 6.80
C ILE A 7 9.60 -2.84 6.42
N ASP A 8 10.74 -3.01 5.77
CA ASP A 8 11.24 -4.33 5.39
C ASP A 8 11.61 -5.20 6.62
N PRO A 9 11.85 -6.51 6.46
CA PRO A 9 12.25 -7.37 7.57
C PRO A 9 13.54 -6.95 8.29
N SER A 10 14.39 -6.14 7.65
CA SER A 10 15.61 -5.58 8.24
C SER A 10 15.38 -4.28 9.02
N GLY A 11 14.13 -3.78 9.05
CA GLY A 11 13.75 -2.55 9.75
C GLY A 11 13.92 -1.27 8.90
N ARG A 12 14.15 -1.39 7.58
CA ARG A 12 14.32 -0.24 6.70
C ARG A 12 12.99 0.20 6.12
N VAL A 13 12.73 1.51 6.17
CA VAL A 13 11.60 2.12 5.48
C VAL A 13 11.90 2.13 3.98
N MET A 14 11.02 1.51 3.19
CA MET A 14 11.04 1.56 1.75
C MET A 14 9.80 2.27 1.22
N THR A 15 9.94 2.93 0.08
CA THR A 15 8.88 3.69 -0.59
C THR A 15 8.83 3.27 -2.05
N PHE A 16 7.62 3.02 -2.55
CA PHE A 16 7.36 2.54 -3.90
C PHE A 16 6.32 3.43 -4.56
N ALA A 17 6.62 3.94 -5.76
CA ALA A 17 5.69 4.72 -6.54
C ALA A 17 4.77 3.79 -7.35
N CYS A 18 3.46 3.98 -7.25
CA CYS A 18 2.43 3.23 -7.95
C CYS A 18 1.61 4.20 -8.81
N GLY A 19 1.46 3.89 -10.10
CA GLY A 19 0.76 4.75 -11.04
C GLY A 19 -0.74 4.81 -10.79
N THR A 20 -1.33 3.68 -10.41
CA THR A 20 -2.77 3.50 -10.17
C THR A 20 -3.05 2.92 -8.78
N ASP A 21 -4.31 2.97 -8.36
CA ASP A 21 -4.79 2.32 -7.14
C ASP A 21 -4.65 0.78 -7.20
N GLU A 22 -4.96 0.14 -8.33
CA GLU A 22 -4.69 -1.29 -8.55
C GLU A 22 -3.22 -1.65 -8.33
N GLN A 23 -2.29 -0.88 -8.90
CA GLN A 23 -0.85 -1.11 -8.69
C GLN A 23 -0.45 -0.92 -7.24
N ALA A 24 -1.07 0.04 -6.54
CA ALA A 24 -0.83 0.24 -5.12
C ALA A 24 -1.33 -0.92 -4.28
N MET A 25 -2.52 -1.46 -4.60
CA MET A 25 -3.11 -2.63 -3.95
C MET A 25 -2.29 -3.91 -4.18
N GLU A 26 -1.88 -4.18 -5.41
CA GLU A 26 -1.00 -5.33 -5.68
C GLU A 26 0.31 -5.21 -4.88
N LYS A 27 0.84 -3.98 -4.77
CA LYS A 27 2.04 -3.71 -3.99
C LYS A 27 1.84 -3.94 -2.50
N THR A 28 0.69 -3.57 -1.91
CA THR A 28 0.44 -3.86 -0.49
C THR A 28 0.45 -5.36 -0.22
N TRP A 29 -0.14 -6.18 -1.10
CA TRP A 29 -0.12 -7.64 -0.99
C TRP A 29 1.27 -8.24 -1.20
N GLU A 30 2.03 -7.75 -2.19
CA GLU A 30 3.41 -8.17 -2.41
C GLU A 30 4.25 -7.91 -1.16
N LEU A 31 4.19 -6.70 -0.60
CA LEU A 31 4.96 -6.32 0.59
C LEU A 31 4.55 -7.16 1.81
N ALA A 32 3.26 -7.38 2.03
CA ALA A 32 2.77 -8.23 3.12
C ALA A 32 3.30 -9.67 3.00
N ARG A 33 3.26 -10.28 1.79
CA ARG A 33 3.81 -11.63 1.54
C ARG A 33 5.32 -11.69 1.71
N ARG A 34 6.02 -10.59 1.45
CA ARG A 34 7.47 -10.45 1.66
C ARG A 34 7.86 -10.13 3.11
N GLY A 35 6.89 -10.04 4.02
CA GLY A 35 7.13 -9.80 5.45
C GLY A 35 7.36 -8.34 5.83
N PHE A 36 6.99 -7.39 4.96
CA PHE A 36 7.00 -5.98 5.32
C PHE A 36 5.93 -5.68 6.38
N ARG A 37 6.23 -4.72 7.26
CA ARG A 37 5.36 -4.26 8.33
C ARG A 37 5.01 -2.79 8.14
N GLU A 38 4.00 -2.32 8.86
CA GLU A 38 3.57 -0.90 8.84
C GLU A 38 3.33 -0.38 7.41
N ILE A 39 2.66 -1.19 6.58
CA ILE A 39 2.41 -0.85 5.19
C ILE A 39 1.34 0.25 5.11
N THR A 40 1.70 1.38 4.50
CA THR A 40 0.79 2.50 4.25
C THR A 40 0.76 2.87 2.78
N VAL A 41 -0.37 3.44 2.34
CA VAL A 41 -0.60 3.91 0.98
C VAL A 41 -0.99 5.38 1.05
N ALA A 42 -0.22 6.23 0.39
CA ALA A 42 -0.55 7.62 0.16
C ALA A 42 -1.20 7.79 -1.22
N ASP A 43 -2.35 8.45 -1.26
CA ASP A 43 -3.05 8.77 -2.50
C ASP A 43 -2.40 9.98 -3.23
N PRO A 44 -2.81 10.28 -4.48
CA PRO A 44 -2.31 11.46 -5.21
C PRO A 44 -2.55 12.80 -4.53
N LYS A 45 -3.47 12.87 -3.56
CA LYS A 45 -3.81 14.06 -2.79
C LYS A 45 -3.01 14.14 -1.48
N GLY A 46 -2.13 13.18 -1.22
CA GLY A 46 -1.29 13.10 -0.02
C GLY A 46 -2.00 12.51 1.19
N LYS A 47 -3.21 11.94 1.04
CA LYS A 47 -3.89 11.25 2.13
C LYS A 47 -3.26 9.87 2.32
N GLU A 48 -2.75 9.63 3.52
CA GLU A 48 -2.14 8.34 3.89
C GLU A 48 -3.14 7.45 4.62
N LEU A 49 -3.21 6.18 4.22
CA LEU A 49 -4.05 5.13 4.78
C LEU A 49 -3.19 3.90 5.08
N SER A 50 -3.56 3.09 6.08
CA SER A 50 -2.98 1.75 6.21
C SER A 50 -3.41 0.87 5.03
N ALA A 51 -2.64 -0.18 4.72
CA ALA A 51 -3.00 -1.13 3.66
C ALA A 51 -4.45 -1.64 3.80
N ALA A 52 -4.85 -2.07 5.01
CA ALA A 52 -6.20 -2.55 5.27
C ALA A 52 -7.29 -1.46 5.10
N ALA A 53 -7.01 -0.21 5.48
CA ALA A 53 -7.95 0.89 5.28
C ALA A 53 -8.05 1.30 3.80
N PHE A 54 -6.93 1.24 3.08
CA PHE A 54 -6.87 1.48 1.65
C PHE A 54 -7.70 0.44 0.88
N GLU A 55 -7.47 -0.85 1.14
CA GLU A 55 -8.24 -1.95 0.51
C GLU A 55 -9.75 -1.81 0.74
N ARG A 56 -10.18 -1.46 1.96
CA ARG A 56 -11.59 -1.18 2.27
C ARG A 56 -12.12 0.07 1.55
N SER A 57 -11.27 1.07 1.31
CA SER A 57 -11.67 2.31 0.65
C SER A 57 -11.89 2.19 -0.86
N LEU A 58 -11.31 1.16 -1.48
CA LEU A 58 -11.47 0.90 -2.92
C LEU A 58 -12.87 0.36 -3.27
N ASN A 59 -13.73 0.09 -2.27
CA ASN A 59 -15.10 -0.40 -2.45
C ASN A 59 -15.18 -1.49 -3.52
N ILE A 60 -14.28 -2.47 -3.43
CA ILE A 60 -14.28 -3.64 -4.32
C ILE A 60 -15.48 -4.48 -3.87
N ASP A 61 -16.61 -4.29 -4.56
CA ASP A 61 -17.74 -5.21 -4.55
C ASP A 61 -17.23 -6.56 -5.10
N TRP A 62 -16.90 -7.48 -4.20
CA TRP A 62 -16.67 -8.88 -4.52
C TRP A 62 -18.04 -9.58 -4.58
N ASP A 63 -18.82 -9.29 -5.63
CA ASP A 63 -20.03 -10.06 -5.99
C ASP A 63 -19.66 -11.21 -6.96
#